data_AF-A0A938M372-F1
#
_entry.id   AF-A0A938M372-F1
#
_cell.length_a   1.000
_cell.length_b   1.000
_cell.length_c   1.000
_cell.angle_alpha   90.00
_cell.angle_beta   90.00
_cell.angle_gamma   90.00
#
_symmetry.space_group_name_H-M   'P 1'
#
loop_
_entity.id
_entity.type
_entity.pdbx_description
1 polymer ?
#
loop_
_entity_poly.entity_id
_entity_poly.type
_entity_poly.pdbx_seq_one_letter_code
_entity_poly.pdbx_strand_id
1 'polypeptide(L)'
;MTRIAIPVATMMALAALTGRADAEPSLFFSTADLPRLRERVQQPPHSRTWDTVLKQAEAMCTPGAPGYADPEKIDEGRDVRIQVLAHTFGRRLTVWCETLGFAYQITGDKRFGAHGARVLVTAARKLPIADERVAKSFAGARGDLMRGFAVGLDWLGEALTAEERRKVEHVASDYVQNILAEAGREKTWWVPYHNFIGVAVGAAGMLSLKLKHACPEQSPQWLAKCADMVALWLDKGFDEQGAYYEGVGYACYGLSNAVRFADALLRNGGPSLFESPRLRRVPEFYAQSLLPGQPLFDARNDSSYAGLSDPVMLRLASALPSGLAKWLWDFAGSGDSPMSIVWANDVRPMPPADAGLPLARHFVG
;
A
#
# COMPACT_ATOMS: atom_id res chain seq x y z
N MET A 1 20.79 28.22 51.65
CA MET A 1 19.47 28.12 51.00
C MET A 1 19.52 28.95 49.72
N THR A 2 19.71 28.32 48.57
CA THR A 2 19.64 29.02 47.28
C THR A 2 19.05 28.04 46.27
N ARG A 3 17.75 28.17 46.01
CA ARG A 3 17.05 27.45 44.95
C ARG A 3 17.36 28.16 43.63
N ILE A 4 18.05 27.48 42.72
CA ILE A 4 18.19 27.93 41.33
C ILE A 4 16.97 27.38 40.57
N ALA A 5 16.11 28.28 40.13
CA ALA A 5 15.02 27.98 39.22
C ALA A 5 15.57 27.85 37.79
N ILE A 6 15.35 26.70 37.16
CA ILE A 6 15.63 26.50 35.74
C ILE A 6 14.42 27.02 34.94
N PRO A 7 14.59 27.86 33.91
CA PRO A 7 13.47 28.45 33.20
C PRO A 7 12.76 27.44 32.30
N VAL A 8 11.43 27.53 32.29
CA VAL A 8 10.44 26.71 31.56
C VAL A 8 10.56 26.80 30.02
N ALA A 9 11.49 27.59 29.49
CA ALA A 9 11.59 27.87 28.06
C ALA A 9 12.20 26.73 27.20
N THR A 10 12.89 25.75 27.80
CA THR A 10 13.60 24.71 27.04
C THR A 10 12.71 23.52 26.65
N MET A 11 11.49 23.41 27.19
CA MET A 11 10.60 22.25 26.94
C MET A 11 9.76 22.38 25.66
N MET A 12 9.58 23.60 25.10
CA MET A 12 8.78 23.79 23.88
C MET A 12 9.56 23.55 22.57
N ALA A 13 10.89 23.63 22.58
CA ALA A 13 11.70 23.42 21.37
C ALA A 13 11.85 21.93 20.99
N LEU A 14 11.81 21.01 21.98
CA LEU A 14 11.92 19.57 21.71
C LEU A 14 10.65 18.99 21.08
N ALA A 15 9.46 19.51 21.42
CA ALA A 15 8.18 19.04 20.88
C ALA A 15 7.95 19.41 19.40
N ALA A 16 8.57 20.50 18.93
CA ALA A 16 8.46 20.96 17.54
C ALA A 16 9.38 20.18 16.59
N LEU A 17 10.49 19.62 17.09
CA LEU A 17 11.41 18.77 16.33
C LEU A 17 10.88 17.34 16.17
N THR A 18 10.19 16.80 17.19
CA THR A 18 9.58 15.47 17.12
C THR A 18 8.38 15.42 16.18
N GLY A 19 7.57 16.49 16.12
CA GLY A 19 6.39 16.53 15.23
C GLY A 19 6.70 16.60 13.72
N ARG A 20 7.93 16.98 13.34
CA ARG A 20 8.36 17.02 11.93
C ARG A 20 8.90 15.69 11.42
N ALA A 21 9.54 14.88 12.27
CA ALA A 21 10.14 13.61 11.88
C ALA A 21 9.09 12.60 11.33
N ASP A 22 7.85 12.66 11.82
CA ASP A 22 6.74 11.80 11.36
C ASP A 22 5.98 12.32 10.14
N ALA A 23 6.23 13.57 9.78
CA ALA A 23 5.54 14.22 8.67
C ALA A 23 6.16 13.89 7.32
N GLU A 24 7.42 13.47 7.30
CA GLU A 24 8.13 13.11 6.08
C GLU A 24 7.77 11.70 5.58
N PRO A 25 7.85 11.46 4.25
CA PRO A 25 7.69 10.13 3.68
C PRO A 25 8.74 9.17 4.24
N SER A 26 8.31 7.99 4.64
CA SER A 26 9.20 6.94 5.15
C SER A 26 8.80 5.51 4.77
N LEU A 27 7.61 5.31 4.21
CA LEU A 27 7.16 3.96 3.83
C LEU A 27 7.92 3.43 2.62
N PHE A 28 7.97 4.19 1.52
CA PHE A 28 8.51 3.68 0.24
C PHE A 28 9.69 4.49 -0.29
N PHE A 29 9.72 5.78 0.04
CA PHE A 29 10.81 6.70 -0.25
C PHE A 29 10.95 7.67 0.93
N SER A 30 12.05 8.39 1.00
CA SER A 30 12.25 9.50 1.93
C SER A 30 12.58 10.80 1.21
N THR A 31 12.68 11.89 1.96
CA THR A 31 13.11 13.20 1.45
C THR A 31 14.46 13.12 0.73
N ALA A 32 15.36 12.22 1.16
CA ALA A 32 16.64 11.96 0.50
C ALA A 32 16.51 11.30 -0.89
N ASP A 33 15.42 10.58 -1.17
CA ASP A 33 15.17 9.95 -2.47
C ASP A 33 14.52 10.92 -3.49
N LEU A 34 13.92 12.03 -3.02
CA LEU A 34 13.17 12.94 -3.87
C LEU A 34 13.98 13.52 -5.04
N PRO A 35 15.28 13.92 -4.90
CA PRO A 35 16.06 14.37 -6.04
C PRO A 35 16.13 13.32 -7.16
N ARG A 36 16.38 12.05 -6.81
CA ARG A 36 16.43 10.94 -7.76
C ARG A 36 15.06 10.68 -8.39
N LEU A 37 13.98 10.74 -7.61
CA LEU A 37 12.62 10.56 -8.14
C LEU A 37 12.23 11.69 -9.09
N ARG A 38 12.63 12.94 -8.79
CA ARG A 38 12.42 14.10 -9.67
C ARG A 38 13.17 13.97 -10.99
N GLU A 39 14.39 13.47 -10.98
CA GLU A 39 15.11 13.15 -12.21
C GLU A 39 14.41 12.04 -12.99
N ARG A 40 14.04 10.95 -12.30
CA ARG A 40 13.39 9.78 -12.91
C ARG A 40 12.10 10.15 -13.63
N VAL A 41 11.25 11.00 -13.06
CA VAL A 41 9.99 11.42 -13.70
C VAL A 41 10.19 12.24 -14.97
N GLN A 42 11.41 12.70 -15.28
CA GLN A 42 11.72 13.38 -16.55
C GLN A 42 12.20 12.42 -17.64
N GLN A 43 12.46 11.16 -17.31
CA GLN A 43 13.07 10.18 -18.22
C GLN A 43 12.04 9.18 -18.74
N PRO A 44 12.09 8.77 -20.03
CA PRO A 44 11.28 7.66 -20.52
C PRO A 44 11.66 6.33 -19.84
N PRO A 45 10.69 5.42 -19.61
CA PRO A 45 9.25 5.59 -19.89
C PRO A 45 8.49 6.36 -18.80
N HIS A 46 9.13 6.68 -17.68
CA HIS A 46 8.50 7.24 -16.49
C HIS A 46 7.87 8.62 -16.69
N SER A 47 8.39 9.42 -17.62
CA SER A 47 7.81 10.72 -17.96
C SER A 47 6.37 10.63 -18.43
N ARG A 48 6.01 9.61 -19.21
CA ARG A 48 4.62 9.38 -19.64
C ARG A 48 3.70 9.07 -18.46
N THR A 49 4.13 8.16 -17.58
CA THR A 49 3.36 7.82 -16.37
C THR A 49 3.20 9.05 -15.49
N TRP A 50 4.27 9.82 -15.32
CA TRP A 50 4.27 11.05 -14.55
C TRP A 50 3.30 12.10 -15.13
N ASP A 51 3.29 12.32 -16.45
CA ASP A 51 2.36 13.23 -17.10
C ASP A 51 0.90 12.84 -16.81
N THR A 52 0.59 11.54 -16.84
CA THR A 52 -0.74 11.04 -16.47
C THR A 52 -1.05 11.31 -15.00
N VAL A 53 -0.13 10.98 -14.08
CA VAL A 53 -0.32 11.20 -12.63
C VAL A 53 -0.52 12.68 -12.33
N LEU A 54 0.30 13.56 -12.92
CA LEU A 54 0.22 15.00 -12.71
C LEU A 54 -1.10 15.56 -13.24
N LYS A 55 -1.52 15.18 -14.46
CA LYS A 55 -2.81 15.58 -15.02
C LYS A 55 -3.99 15.09 -14.16
N GLN A 56 -3.90 13.89 -13.61
CA GLN A 56 -4.92 13.38 -12.68
C GLN A 56 -4.94 14.19 -11.39
N ALA A 57 -3.78 14.52 -10.81
CA ALA A 57 -3.69 15.35 -9.60
C ALA A 57 -4.29 16.75 -9.82
N GLU A 58 -4.02 17.37 -10.98
CA GLU A 58 -4.61 18.66 -11.38
C GLU A 58 -6.14 18.57 -11.48
N ALA A 59 -6.65 17.53 -12.14
CA ALA A 59 -8.09 17.29 -12.24
C ALA A 59 -8.72 17.06 -10.86
N MET A 60 -8.07 16.27 -10.00
CA MET A 60 -8.53 16.00 -8.63
C MET A 60 -8.62 17.28 -7.79
N CYS A 61 -7.74 18.26 -8.00
CA CYS A 61 -7.77 19.54 -7.28
C CYS A 61 -8.71 20.60 -7.86
N THR A 62 -9.35 20.35 -9.02
CA THR A 62 -10.13 21.38 -9.74
C THR A 62 -11.63 21.13 -9.59
N PRO A 63 -12.37 21.94 -8.79
CA PRO A 63 -13.81 21.80 -8.67
C PRO A 63 -14.51 21.86 -10.04
N GLY A 64 -15.40 20.90 -10.29
CA GLY A 64 -16.14 20.79 -11.56
C GLY A 64 -15.38 20.04 -12.68
N ALA A 65 -14.11 19.71 -12.51
CA ALA A 65 -13.43 18.81 -13.43
C ALA A 65 -13.99 17.37 -13.31
N PRO A 66 -14.03 16.57 -14.40
CA PRO A 66 -14.55 15.20 -14.35
C PRO A 66 -13.84 14.28 -13.34
N GLY A 67 -12.59 14.58 -12.99
CA GLY A 67 -11.78 13.83 -12.03
C GLY A 67 -11.69 14.45 -10.63
N TYR A 68 -12.50 15.49 -10.33
CA TYR A 68 -12.43 16.20 -9.05
C TYR A 68 -12.60 15.24 -7.86
N ALA A 69 -11.64 15.27 -6.95
CA ALA A 69 -11.65 14.47 -5.74
C ALA A 69 -12.48 15.18 -4.65
N ASP A 70 -13.79 15.20 -4.82
CA ASP A 70 -14.69 15.83 -3.85
C ASP A 70 -14.62 15.10 -2.49
N PRO A 71 -14.01 15.69 -1.44
CA PRO A 71 -13.85 15.02 -0.16
C PRO A 71 -15.20 14.61 0.45
N GLU A 72 -16.24 15.40 0.23
CA GLU A 72 -17.56 15.13 0.79
C GLU A 72 -18.26 13.95 0.14
N LYS A 73 -17.76 13.46 -1.00
CA LYS A 73 -18.28 12.29 -1.73
C LYS A 73 -17.42 11.03 -1.55
N ILE A 74 -16.46 11.04 -0.63
CA ILE A 74 -15.56 9.90 -0.39
C ILE A 74 -16.31 8.60 -0.08
N ASP A 75 -17.47 8.70 0.57
CA ASP A 75 -18.32 7.58 1.01
C ASP A 75 -19.55 7.36 0.12
N GLU A 76 -19.58 7.94 -1.09
CA GLU A 76 -20.62 7.64 -2.08
C GLU A 76 -20.30 6.32 -2.80
N GLY A 77 -21.26 5.41 -2.86
CA GLY A 77 -21.11 4.11 -3.52
C GLY A 77 -22.48 3.53 -3.86
N ARG A 78 -22.54 2.78 -4.96
CA ARG A 78 -23.78 2.15 -5.44
C ARG A 78 -23.84 0.64 -5.21
N ASP A 79 -22.84 0.06 -4.53
CA ASP A 79 -22.85 -1.36 -4.25
C ASP A 79 -23.92 -1.68 -3.20
N VAL A 80 -24.85 -2.56 -3.56
CA VAL A 80 -25.96 -2.97 -2.70
C VAL A 80 -25.50 -3.95 -1.62
N ARG A 81 -24.36 -4.62 -1.80
CA ARG A 81 -23.80 -5.56 -0.83
C ARG A 81 -22.93 -4.81 0.15
N ILE A 82 -23.45 -4.61 1.36
CA ILE A 82 -22.75 -3.92 2.45
C ILE A 82 -21.38 -4.53 2.76
N GLN A 83 -21.18 -5.83 2.54
CA GLN A 83 -19.92 -6.53 2.81
C GLN A 83 -18.76 -6.09 1.91
N VAL A 84 -19.06 -5.56 0.73
CA VAL A 84 -18.05 -5.11 -0.25
C VAL A 84 -18.10 -3.61 -0.50
N LEU A 85 -19.11 -2.90 0.03
CA LEU A 85 -19.32 -1.48 -0.19
C LEU A 85 -18.08 -0.64 0.16
N ALA A 86 -17.42 -0.93 1.29
CA ALA A 86 -16.24 -0.18 1.69
C ALA A 86 -15.02 -0.37 0.77
N HIS A 87 -14.99 -1.39 -0.11
CA HIS A 87 -13.97 -1.46 -1.17
C HIS A 87 -14.05 -0.24 -2.10
N THR A 88 -15.27 0.24 -2.38
CA THR A 88 -15.47 1.43 -3.22
C THR A 88 -14.82 2.66 -2.58
N PHE A 89 -15.00 2.83 -1.27
CA PHE A 89 -14.48 3.96 -0.53
C PHE A 89 -12.95 3.85 -0.37
N GLY A 90 -12.45 2.68 0.02
CA GLY A 90 -11.04 2.44 0.24
C GLY A 90 -10.20 2.56 -1.02
N ARG A 91 -10.66 2.00 -2.15
CA ARG A 91 -9.96 2.13 -3.44
C ARG A 91 -9.93 3.57 -3.92
N ARG A 92 -11.03 4.30 -3.77
CA ARG A 92 -11.09 5.74 -4.06
C ARG A 92 -10.10 6.52 -3.19
N LEU A 93 -10.10 6.29 -1.88
CA LEU A 93 -9.16 6.94 -0.95
C LEU A 93 -7.71 6.65 -1.33
N THR A 94 -7.40 5.37 -1.62
CA THR A 94 -6.06 4.95 -2.06
C THR A 94 -5.63 5.71 -3.30
N VAL A 95 -6.46 5.74 -4.35
CA VAL A 95 -6.14 6.45 -5.60
C VAL A 95 -5.92 7.94 -5.34
N TRP A 96 -6.81 8.59 -4.59
CA TRP A 96 -6.68 10.02 -4.29
C TRP A 96 -5.43 10.35 -3.47
N CYS A 97 -5.13 9.57 -2.42
CA CYS A 97 -3.96 9.78 -1.59
C CYS A 97 -2.65 9.49 -2.33
N GLU A 98 -2.58 8.44 -3.14
CA GLU A 98 -1.39 8.13 -3.94
C GLU A 98 -1.13 9.20 -5.01
N THR A 99 -2.16 9.57 -5.78
CA THR A 99 -2.00 10.55 -6.86
C THR A 99 -1.67 11.94 -6.33
N LEU A 100 -2.44 12.46 -5.37
CA LEU A 100 -2.21 13.79 -4.80
C LEU A 100 -0.93 13.84 -3.95
N GLY A 101 -0.68 12.79 -3.15
CA GLY A 101 0.49 12.69 -2.30
C GLY A 101 1.78 12.63 -3.10
N PHE A 102 1.84 11.79 -4.13
CA PHE A 102 3.03 11.71 -4.98
C PHE A 102 3.25 13.01 -5.74
N ALA A 103 2.19 13.60 -6.31
CA ALA A 103 2.30 14.87 -7.00
C ALA A 103 2.82 15.99 -6.09
N TYR A 104 2.32 16.05 -4.85
CA TYR A 104 2.81 16.98 -3.83
C TYR A 104 4.31 16.77 -3.52
N GLN A 105 4.75 15.53 -3.29
CA GLN A 105 6.14 15.24 -2.92
C GLN A 105 7.13 15.54 -4.06
N ILE A 106 6.75 15.24 -5.31
CA ILE A 106 7.60 15.50 -6.49
C ILE A 106 7.67 16.99 -6.81
N THR A 107 6.54 17.69 -6.84
CA THR A 107 6.47 19.10 -7.30
C THR A 107 6.69 20.12 -6.19
N GLY A 108 6.37 19.79 -4.95
CA GLY A 108 6.27 20.74 -3.83
C GLY A 108 5.03 21.64 -3.90
N ASP A 109 4.12 21.45 -4.86
CA ASP A 109 2.92 22.28 -5.02
C ASP A 109 1.94 22.05 -3.85
N LYS A 110 1.80 23.09 -3.02
CA LYS A 110 0.98 23.06 -1.81
C LYS A 110 -0.51 22.87 -2.08
N ARG A 111 -1.00 23.10 -3.31
CA ARG A 111 -2.39 22.82 -3.69
C ARG A 111 -2.72 21.34 -3.59
N PHE A 112 -1.84 20.46 -4.09
CA PHE A 112 -2.00 19.01 -4.01
C PHE A 112 -1.98 18.53 -2.56
N GLY A 113 -0.99 19.00 -1.78
CA GLY A 113 -0.86 18.67 -0.36
C GLY A 113 -2.10 19.10 0.45
N ALA A 114 -2.53 20.35 0.30
CA ALA A 114 -3.69 20.88 1.03
C ALA A 114 -5.00 20.20 0.63
N HIS A 115 -5.19 19.85 -0.64
CA HIS A 115 -6.40 19.14 -1.09
C HIS A 115 -6.40 17.68 -0.62
N GLY A 116 -5.26 16.98 -0.74
CA GLY A 116 -5.12 15.62 -0.24
C GLY A 116 -5.29 15.54 1.28
N ALA A 117 -4.78 16.51 2.04
CA ALA A 117 -5.01 16.59 3.48
C ALA A 117 -6.51 16.70 3.81
N ARG A 118 -7.27 17.53 3.08
CA ARG A 118 -8.73 17.61 3.24
C ARG A 118 -9.43 16.29 2.93
N VAL A 119 -9.04 15.60 1.85
CA VAL A 119 -9.55 14.26 1.53
C VAL A 119 -9.33 13.30 2.70
N LEU A 120 -8.11 13.26 3.23
CA LEU A 120 -7.73 12.34 4.31
C LEU A 120 -8.49 12.63 5.61
N VAL A 121 -8.61 13.90 6.00
CA VAL A 121 -9.36 14.33 7.19
C VAL A 121 -10.85 14.03 7.04
N THR A 122 -11.44 14.29 5.86
CA THR A 122 -12.85 13.98 5.62
C THR A 122 -13.09 12.47 5.61
N ALA A 123 -12.17 11.67 5.07
CA ALA A 123 -12.25 10.21 5.14
C ALA A 123 -12.22 9.71 6.60
N ALA A 124 -11.32 10.23 7.44
CA ALA A 124 -11.28 9.88 8.86
C ALA A 124 -12.59 10.23 9.58
N ARG A 125 -13.22 11.35 9.22
CA ARG A 125 -14.51 11.78 9.80
C ARG A 125 -15.69 10.91 9.33
N LYS A 126 -15.78 10.60 8.03
CA LYS A 126 -16.97 9.94 7.43
C LYS A 126 -16.87 8.42 7.43
N LEU A 127 -15.67 7.87 7.53
CA LEU A 127 -15.40 6.44 7.44
C LEU A 127 -14.59 5.94 8.66
N PRO A 128 -15.00 6.23 9.91
CA PRO A 128 -14.40 5.57 11.06
C PRO A 128 -14.74 4.08 11.03
N ILE A 129 -13.94 3.24 11.72
CA ILE A 129 -14.18 1.80 11.77
C ILE A 129 -15.55 1.43 12.38
N ALA A 130 -16.13 2.32 13.19
CA ALA A 130 -17.45 2.18 13.79
C ALA A 130 -18.61 2.48 12.83
N ASP A 131 -18.35 3.10 11.66
CA ASP A 131 -19.37 3.29 10.63
C ASP A 131 -19.88 1.93 10.17
N GLU A 132 -21.21 1.74 10.17
CA GLU A 132 -21.82 0.44 9.88
C GLU A 132 -21.43 -0.12 8.50
N ARG A 133 -21.25 0.75 7.50
CA ARG A 133 -20.85 0.39 6.14
C ARG A 133 -19.42 -0.15 6.11
N VAL A 134 -18.57 0.32 7.01
CA VAL A 134 -17.19 -0.16 7.18
C VAL A 134 -17.15 -1.39 8.09
N ALA A 135 -17.81 -1.34 9.26
CA ALA A 135 -17.79 -2.38 10.27
C ALA A 135 -18.33 -3.72 9.75
N LYS A 136 -19.36 -3.68 8.89
CA LYS A 136 -19.95 -4.87 8.26
C LYS A 136 -19.24 -5.30 6.97
N SER A 137 -18.24 -4.55 6.51
CA SER A 137 -17.46 -4.91 5.34
C SER A 137 -16.41 -5.98 5.64
N PHE A 138 -16.05 -6.76 4.62
CA PHE A 138 -14.98 -7.74 4.72
C PHE A 138 -13.63 -7.10 5.10
N ALA A 139 -12.73 -7.92 5.64
CA ALA A 139 -11.39 -7.49 6.02
C ALA A 139 -10.63 -6.83 4.86
N GLY A 140 -10.75 -7.35 3.63
CA GLY A 140 -10.13 -6.74 2.45
C GLY A 140 -10.57 -5.28 2.20
N ALA A 141 -11.85 -4.97 2.38
CA ALA A 141 -12.37 -3.61 2.20
C ALA A 141 -11.82 -2.62 3.25
N ARG A 142 -11.70 -3.09 4.50
CA ARG A 142 -11.01 -2.33 5.56
C ARG A 142 -9.52 -2.17 5.25
N GLY A 143 -8.89 -3.16 4.61
CA GLY A 143 -7.53 -3.07 4.10
C GLY A 143 -7.33 -2.00 3.02
N ASP A 144 -8.27 -1.85 2.08
CA ASP A 144 -8.22 -0.78 1.08
C ASP A 144 -8.27 0.62 1.74
N LEU A 145 -9.09 0.79 2.79
CA LEU A 145 -9.13 2.04 3.57
C LEU A 145 -7.83 2.27 4.35
N MET A 146 -7.32 1.24 5.03
CA MET A 146 -6.06 1.33 5.79
C MET A 146 -4.87 1.68 4.89
N ARG A 147 -4.80 1.17 3.65
CA ARG A 147 -3.78 1.58 2.66
C ARG A 147 -3.89 3.08 2.38
N GLY A 148 -5.10 3.57 2.10
CA GLY A 148 -5.35 4.99 1.89
C GLY A 148 -4.89 5.85 3.07
N PHE A 149 -5.21 5.45 4.31
CA PHE A 149 -4.73 6.14 5.51
C PHE A 149 -3.21 6.08 5.67
N ALA A 150 -2.57 4.93 5.41
CA ALA A 150 -1.13 4.78 5.54
C ALA A 150 -0.38 5.68 4.56
N VAL A 151 -0.75 5.64 3.27
CA VAL A 151 -0.14 6.48 2.25
C VAL A 151 -0.47 7.96 2.49
N GLY A 152 -1.70 8.27 2.90
CA GLY A 152 -2.11 9.64 3.21
C GLY A 152 -1.31 10.24 4.36
N LEU A 153 -1.16 9.52 5.48
CA LEU A 153 -0.33 9.97 6.60
C LEU A 153 1.15 10.11 6.22
N ASP A 154 1.64 9.28 5.31
CA ASP A 154 3.04 9.30 4.86
C ASP A 154 3.34 10.43 3.87
N TRP A 155 2.52 10.59 2.82
CA TRP A 155 2.83 11.50 1.71
C TRP A 155 2.17 12.86 1.83
N LEU A 156 1.04 12.96 2.54
CA LEU A 156 0.30 14.21 2.76
C LEU A 156 0.45 14.74 4.18
N GLY A 157 1.19 14.02 5.04
CA GLY A 157 1.33 14.30 6.46
C GLY A 157 1.83 15.70 6.78
N GLU A 158 2.72 16.27 5.97
CA GLU A 158 3.25 17.63 6.16
C GLU A 158 2.19 18.73 5.94
N ALA A 159 1.11 18.41 5.23
CA ALA A 159 0.03 19.36 4.95
C ALA A 159 -1.09 19.32 6.01
N LEU A 160 -1.03 18.37 6.96
CA LEU A 160 -1.96 18.30 8.08
C LEU A 160 -1.55 19.26 9.20
N THR A 161 -2.51 19.96 9.78
CA THR A 161 -2.31 20.57 11.10
C THR A 161 -2.10 19.50 12.16
N ALA A 162 -1.51 19.88 13.31
CA ALA A 162 -1.32 18.95 14.42
C ALA A 162 -2.65 18.36 14.94
N GLU A 163 -3.75 19.11 14.87
CA GLU A 163 -5.08 18.63 15.27
C GLU A 163 -5.65 17.63 14.26
N GLU A 164 -5.59 17.96 12.98
CA GLU A 164 -6.04 17.06 11.89
C GLU A 164 -5.26 15.75 11.92
N ARG A 165 -3.94 15.82 12.06
CA ARG A 165 -3.06 14.66 12.19
C ARG A 165 -3.51 13.75 13.33
N ARG A 166 -3.71 14.29 14.54
CA ARG A 166 -4.18 13.50 15.69
C ARG A 166 -5.51 12.81 15.42
N LYS A 167 -6.45 13.47 14.73
CA LYS A 167 -7.75 12.88 14.37
C LYS A 167 -7.59 11.71 13.40
N VAL A 168 -6.77 11.88 12.36
CA VAL A 168 -6.50 10.82 11.38
C VAL A 168 -5.77 9.65 12.03
N GLU A 169 -4.73 9.93 12.84
CA GLU A 169 -3.95 8.90 13.56
C GLU A 169 -4.82 8.11 14.55
N HIS A 170 -5.74 8.77 15.26
CA HIS A 170 -6.68 8.11 16.15
C HIS A 170 -7.56 7.12 15.38
N VAL A 171 -8.22 7.56 14.30
CA VAL A 171 -9.06 6.70 13.47
C VAL A 171 -8.24 5.55 12.88
N ALA A 172 -7.04 5.84 12.37
CA ALA A 172 -6.14 4.83 11.84
C ALA A 172 -5.74 3.78 12.89
N SER A 173 -5.53 4.20 14.14
CA SER A 173 -5.22 3.27 15.25
C SER A 173 -6.41 2.34 15.56
N ASP A 174 -7.64 2.83 15.48
CA ASP A 174 -8.84 2.01 15.68
C ASP A 174 -8.98 0.94 14.59
N TYR A 175 -8.62 1.27 13.34
CA TYR A 175 -8.58 0.30 12.25
C TYR A 175 -7.56 -0.82 12.52
N VAL A 176 -6.34 -0.49 12.95
CA VAL A 176 -5.29 -1.47 13.26
C VAL A 176 -5.73 -2.37 14.42
N GLN A 177 -6.27 -1.80 15.49
CA GLN A 177 -6.77 -2.56 16.63
C GLN A 177 -7.90 -3.51 16.22
N ASN A 178 -8.86 -3.01 15.43
CA ASN A 178 -10.00 -3.79 14.97
C ASN A 178 -9.58 -5.00 14.13
N ILE A 179 -8.72 -4.81 13.13
CA ILE A 179 -8.32 -5.90 12.24
C ILE A 179 -7.46 -6.93 12.98
N LEU A 180 -6.54 -6.50 13.85
CA LEU A 180 -5.70 -7.41 14.61
C LEU A 180 -6.46 -8.15 15.73
N ALA A 181 -7.51 -7.54 16.27
CA ALA A 181 -8.41 -8.19 17.21
C ALA A 181 -9.25 -9.26 16.51
N GLU A 182 -9.79 -8.98 15.32
CA GLU A 182 -10.52 -9.97 14.52
C GLU A 182 -9.61 -11.11 14.08
N ALA A 183 -8.43 -10.80 13.52
CA ALA A 183 -7.49 -11.80 13.03
C ALA A 183 -6.93 -12.70 14.15
N GLY A 184 -6.96 -12.23 15.40
CA GLY A 184 -6.54 -13.00 16.58
C GLY A 184 -7.59 -13.96 17.13
N ARG A 185 -8.82 -13.98 16.62
CA ARG A 185 -9.87 -14.91 17.08
C ARG A 185 -9.66 -16.29 16.45
N GLU A 186 -9.78 -17.35 17.25
CA GLU A 186 -9.59 -18.74 16.83
C GLU A 186 -10.45 -19.15 15.62
N LYS A 187 -11.66 -18.59 15.51
CA LYS A 187 -12.65 -18.95 14.47
C LYS A 187 -12.65 -18.03 13.25
N THR A 188 -11.63 -17.19 13.08
CA THR A 188 -11.55 -16.29 11.93
C THR A 188 -11.18 -17.05 10.67
N TRP A 189 -12.19 -17.33 9.84
CA TRP A 189 -12.09 -18.22 8.67
C TRP A 189 -11.04 -17.82 7.63
N TRP A 190 -10.70 -16.53 7.57
CA TRP A 190 -9.77 -15.99 6.57
C TRP A 190 -8.30 -16.08 7.02
N VAL A 191 -8.02 -16.56 8.23
CA VAL A 191 -6.66 -16.76 8.77
C VAL A 191 -6.32 -18.27 8.73
N PRO A 192 -5.09 -18.69 8.38
CA PRO A 192 -3.97 -17.90 7.87
C PRO A 192 -3.93 -17.78 6.34
N TYR A 193 -4.87 -18.42 5.62
CA TYR A 193 -4.70 -18.66 4.19
C TYR A 193 -5.14 -17.47 3.34
N HIS A 194 -6.25 -16.79 3.66
CA HIS A 194 -6.98 -15.88 2.75
C HIS A 194 -6.21 -14.61 2.36
N ASN A 195 -6.50 -14.08 1.17
CA ASN A 195 -5.86 -12.86 0.64
C ASN A 195 -6.11 -11.66 1.54
N PHE A 196 -7.15 -11.74 2.39
CA PHE A 196 -7.45 -10.75 3.41
C PHE A 196 -6.29 -10.55 4.40
N ILE A 197 -5.44 -11.55 4.64
CA ILE A 197 -4.20 -11.34 5.41
C ILE A 197 -3.30 -10.35 4.67
N GLY A 198 -2.96 -10.63 3.41
CA GLY A 198 -2.10 -9.77 2.61
C GLY A 198 -2.66 -8.36 2.45
N VAL A 199 -3.95 -8.24 2.15
CA VAL A 199 -4.63 -6.95 1.96
C VAL A 199 -4.73 -6.17 3.28
N ALA A 200 -5.37 -6.76 4.30
CA ALA A 200 -5.76 -6.03 5.51
C ALA A 200 -4.62 -5.96 6.52
N VAL A 201 -3.93 -7.07 6.77
CA VAL A 201 -2.82 -7.10 7.74
C VAL A 201 -1.57 -6.43 7.16
N GLY A 202 -1.33 -6.54 5.85
CA GLY A 202 -0.30 -5.74 5.17
C GLY A 202 -0.55 -4.23 5.34
N ALA A 203 -1.78 -3.76 5.09
CA ALA A 203 -2.12 -2.36 5.31
C ALA A 203 -2.02 -1.92 6.78
N ALA A 204 -2.44 -2.77 7.72
CA ALA A 204 -2.30 -2.52 9.14
C ALA A 204 -0.83 -2.41 9.58
N GLY A 205 0.06 -3.20 8.98
CA GLY A 205 1.50 -3.12 9.21
C GLY A 205 2.08 -1.78 8.76
N MET A 206 1.67 -1.28 7.59
CA MET A 206 2.05 0.06 7.12
C MET A 206 1.54 1.17 8.03
N LEU A 207 0.28 1.09 8.49
CA LEU A 207 -0.25 2.02 9.48
C LEU A 207 0.50 1.97 10.80
N SER A 208 0.85 0.77 11.27
CA SER A 208 1.61 0.60 12.50
C SER A 208 2.94 1.33 12.43
N LEU A 209 3.64 1.30 11.29
CA LEU A 209 4.86 2.10 11.06
C LEU A 209 4.61 3.61 11.20
N LYS A 210 3.52 4.14 10.65
CA LYS A 210 3.17 5.57 10.76
C LYS A 210 2.67 5.98 12.15
N LEU A 211 2.15 5.04 12.92
CA LEU A 211 1.62 5.27 14.26
C LEU A 211 2.67 5.13 15.38
N LYS A 212 3.95 4.93 15.07
CA LYS A 212 5.02 4.73 16.07
C LYS A 212 5.08 5.82 17.14
N HIS A 213 4.84 7.07 16.79
CA HIS A 213 4.89 8.17 17.76
C HIS A 213 3.53 8.49 18.39
N ALA A 214 2.44 8.28 17.67
CA ALA A 214 1.08 8.45 18.20
C ALA A 214 0.69 7.33 19.18
N CYS A 215 1.23 6.12 18.98
CA CYS A 215 0.96 4.92 19.77
C CYS A 215 2.26 4.17 20.10
N PRO A 216 3.22 4.77 20.84
CA PRO A 216 4.57 4.22 21.00
C PRO A 216 4.63 2.88 21.74
N GLU A 217 3.64 2.58 22.57
CA GLU A 217 3.57 1.31 23.30
C GLU A 217 2.95 0.19 22.45
N GLN A 218 1.94 0.51 21.65
CA GLN A 218 1.15 -0.47 20.90
C GLN A 218 1.69 -0.72 19.49
N SER A 219 2.19 0.32 18.81
CA SER A 219 2.67 0.24 17.43
C SER A 219 3.73 -0.86 17.21
N PRO A 220 4.76 -1.01 18.07
CA PRO A 220 5.75 -2.09 17.91
C PRO A 220 5.11 -3.48 17.99
N GLN A 221 4.12 -3.67 18.86
CA GLN A 221 3.42 -4.95 19.02
C GLN A 221 2.52 -5.25 17.82
N TRP A 222 1.81 -4.23 17.32
CA TRP A 222 1.02 -4.35 16.10
C TRP A 222 1.89 -4.68 14.89
N LEU A 223 3.05 -4.02 14.76
CA LEU A 223 3.99 -4.22 13.67
C LEU A 223 4.54 -5.65 13.66
N ALA A 224 4.99 -6.16 14.82
CA ALA A 224 5.47 -7.52 14.96
C ALA A 224 4.38 -8.53 14.60
N LYS A 225 3.16 -8.36 15.14
CA LYS A 225 2.02 -9.22 14.82
C LYS A 225 1.68 -9.20 13.33
N CYS A 226 1.71 -8.03 12.68
CA CYS A 226 1.48 -7.94 11.24
C CYS A 226 2.55 -8.68 10.44
N ALA A 227 3.82 -8.54 10.80
CA ALA A 227 4.94 -9.25 10.17
C ALA A 227 4.78 -10.77 10.30
N ASP A 228 4.48 -11.27 11.49
CA ASP A 228 4.28 -12.70 11.75
C ASP A 228 3.11 -13.27 10.95
N MET A 229 1.98 -12.55 10.91
CA MET A 229 0.79 -12.99 10.18
C MET A 229 0.99 -12.98 8.67
N VAL A 230 1.64 -11.96 8.11
CA VAL A 230 1.96 -11.91 6.67
C VAL A 230 2.99 -12.98 6.32
N ALA A 231 4.01 -13.20 7.15
CA ALA A 231 4.96 -14.29 6.96
C ALA A 231 4.27 -15.66 6.97
N LEU A 232 3.35 -15.88 7.92
CA LEU A 232 2.55 -17.10 8.00
C LEU A 232 1.66 -17.29 6.76
N TRP A 233 1.04 -16.22 6.26
CA TRP A 233 0.26 -16.27 5.03
C TRP A 233 1.12 -16.59 3.81
N LEU A 234 2.32 -16.01 3.70
CA LEU A 234 3.26 -16.35 2.63
C LEU A 234 3.70 -17.82 2.71
N ASP A 235 3.81 -18.40 3.90
CA ASP A 235 4.16 -19.82 4.08
C ASP A 235 2.96 -20.77 3.89
N LYS A 236 1.75 -20.37 4.28
CA LYS A 236 0.59 -21.28 4.30
C LYS A 236 -0.36 -21.09 3.14
N GLY A 237 -0.47 -19.87 2.62
CA GLY A 237 -1.36 -19.52 1.53
C GLY A 237 -0.78 -19.75 0.14
N PHE A 238 0.52 -20.01 0.02
CA PHE A 238 1.14 -20.37 -1.25
C PHE A 238 1.65 -21.80 -1.15
N ASP A 239 1.64 -22.58 -2.23
CA ASP A 239 2.29 -23.88 -2.28
C ASP A 239 3.82 -23.75 -2.39
N GLU A 240 4.55 -24.86 -2.31
CA GLU A 240 6.03 -24.86 -2.41
C GLU A 240 6.54 -24.40 -3.79
N GLN A 241 5.66 -24.39 -4.79
CA GLN A 241 5.91 -23.99 -6.17
C GLN A 241 5.48 -22.53 -6.43
N GLY A 242 5.01 -21.80 -5.42
CA GLY A 242 4.62 -20.40 -5.48
C GLY A 242 3.19 -20.16 -5.99
N ALA A 243 2.39 -21.21 -6.22
CA ALA A 243 1.00 -21.05 -6.58
C ALA A 243 0.17 -20.63 -5.37
N TYR A 244 -0.67 -19.63 -5.58
CA TYR A 244 -1.63 -19.19 -4.58
C TYR A 244 -2.95 -19.95 -4.76
N TYR A 245 -3.51 -20.51 -3.70
CA TYR A 245 -4.68 -21.39 -3.83
C TYR A 245 -5.95 -20.62 -4.30
N GLU A 246 -6.04 -19.30 -4.09
CA GLU A 246 -7.15 -18.50 -4.64
C GLU A 246 -6.90 -18.02 -6.09
N GLY A 247 -5.75 -18.37 -6.68
CA GLY A 247 -5.41 -18.03 -8.06
C GLY A 247 -4.77 -16.66 -8.23
N VAL A 248 -4.44 -16.33 -9.49
CA VAL A 248 -3.61 -15.16 -9.86
C VAL A 248 -4.22 -13.82 -9.44
N GLY A 249 -5.54 -13.67 -9.61
CA GLY A 249 -6.24 -12.43 -9.29
C GLY A 249 -6.14 -12.09 -7.80
N TYR A 250 -6.52 -13.03 -6.94
CA TYR A 250 -6.44 -12.85 -5.50
C TYR A 250 -5.00 -12.89 -4.95
N ALA A 251 -4.08 -13.62 -5.59
CA ALA A 251 -2.66 -13.50 -5.30
C ALA A 251 -2.20 -12.06 -5.46
N CYS A 252 -2.54 -11.42 -6.59
CA CYS A 252 -2.17 -10.03 -6.86
C CYS A 252 -2.80 -9.09 -5.84
N TYR A 253 -4.07 -9.33 -5.50
CA TYR A 253 -4.78 -8.50 -4.53
C TYR A 253 -4.12 -8.58 -3.15
N GLY A 254 -3.90 -9.79 -2.61
CA GLY A 254 -3.21 -10.00 -1.34
C GLY A 254 -1.78 -9.45 -1.33
N LEU A 255 -1.02 -9.74 -2.39
CA LEU A 255 0.37 -9.30 -2.50
C LEU A 255 0.50 -7.79 -2.64
N SER A 256 -0.51 -7.08 -3.14
CA SER A 256 -0.46 -5.63 -3.33
C SER A 256 -0.10 -4.89 -2.03
N ASN A 257 -0.74 -5.21 -0.91
CA ASN A 257 -0.41 -4.60 0.38
C ASN A 257 0.68 -5.37 1.14
N ALA A 258 0.78 -6.69 0.99
CA ALA A 258 1.84 -7.46 1.64
C ALA A 258 3.24 -7.06 1.16
N VAL A 259 3.43 -6.84 -0.14
CA VAL A 259 4.73 -6.42 -0.71
C VAL A 259 5.04 -4.97 -0.38
N ARG A 260 4.04 -4.07 -0.35
CA ARG A 260 4.20 -2.71 0.17
C ARG A 260 4.64 -2.73 1.62
N PHE A 261 3.97 -3.53 2.45
CA PHE A 261 4.34 -3.68 3.84
C PHE A 261 5.74 -4.26 4.02
N ALA A 262 6.10 -5.31 3.29
CA ALA A 262 7.44 -5.89 3.31
C ALA A 262 8.53 -4.86 2.96
N ASP A 263 8.28 -4.04 1.95
CA ASP A 263 9.18 -2.96 1.54
C ASP A 263 9.33 -1.90 2.64
N ALA A 264 8.21 -1.41 3.16
CA ALA A 264 8.20 -0.42 4.22
C ALA A 264 8.82 -0.93 5.51
N LEU A 265 8.56 -2.18 5.88
CA LEU A 265 9.13 -2.83 7.05
C LEU A 265 10.65 -2.90 6.94
N LEU A 266 11.17 -3.42 5.83
CA LEU A 266 12.61 -3.53 5.59
C LEU A 266 13.29 -2.15 5.59
N ARG A 267 12.69 -1.17 4.89
CA ARG A 267 13.19 0.21 4.85
C ARG A 267 13.25 0.86 6.23
N ASN A 268 12.35 0.50 7.13
CA ASN A 268 12.27 1.00 8.49
C ASN A 268 13.01 0.10 9.51
N GLY A 269 13.97 -0.72 9.04
CA GLY A 269 14.86 -1.53 9.88
C GLY A 269 14.24 -2.81 10.44
N GLY A 270 13.06 -3.21 9.96
CA GLY A 270 12.42 -4.47 10.31
C GLY A 270 12.95 -5.66 9.49
N PRO A 271 12.46 -6.88 9.78
CA PRO A 271 12.88 -8.08 9.07
C PRO A 271 12.42 -8.07 7.60
N SER A 272 13.18 -8.77 6.76
CA SER A 272 12.83 -8.93 5.34
C SER A 272 11.81 -10.04 5.15
N LEU A 273 10.58 -9.68 4.77
CA LEU A 273 9.56 -10.68 4.37
C LEU A 273 9.83 -11.24 2.96
N PHE A 274 10.74 -10.62 2.19
CA PHE A 274 11.15 -11.10 0.86
C PHE A 274 11.98 -12.38 0.91
N GLU A 275 12.43 -12.80 2.09
CA GLU A 275 13.18 -14.04 2.27
C GLU A 275 12.30 -15.30 2.20
N SER A 276 10.97 -15.14 2.17
CA SER A 276 10.04 -16.26 2.00
C SER A 276 10.37 -17.08 0.74
N PRO A 277 10.66 -18.39 0.88
CA PRO A 277 10.92 -19.27 -0.27
C PRO A 277 9.74 -19.34 -1.24
N ARG A 278 8.51 -19.24 -0.74
CA ARG A 278 7.30 -19.29 -1.56
C ARG A 278 7.10 -18.01 -2.36
N LEU A 279 7.35 -16.85 -1.74
CA LEU A 279 7.33 -15.56 -2.44
C LEU A 279 8.34 -15.51 -3.60
N ARG A 280 9.51 -16.15 -3.43
CA ARG A 280 10.52 -16.28 -4.51
C ARG A 280 10.03 -17.03 -5.74
N ARG A 281 9.07 -17.94 -5.56
CA ARG A 281 8.48 -18.76 -6.65
C ARG A 281 7.26 -18.11 -7.31
N VAL A 282 6.68 -17.08 -6.71
CA VAL A 282 5.49 -16.39 -7.26
C VAL A 282 5.67 -15.93 -8.72
N PRO A 283 6.81 -15.35 -9.15
CA PRO A 283 7.01 -15.03 -10.57
C PRO A 283 6.90 -16.25 -11.49
N GLU A 284 7.32 -17.43 -11.06
CA GLU A 284 7.19 -18.66 -11.86
C GLU A 284 5.73 -19.07 -12.01
N PHE A 285 4.94 -18.96 -10.94
CA PHE A 285 3.50 -19.21 -10.98
C PHE A 285 2.79 -18.29 -11.98
N TYR A 286 3.07 -16.98 -11.92
CA TYR A 286 2.47 -16.02 -12.86
C TYR A 286 2.87 -16.29 -14.30
N ALA A 287 4.14 -16.61 -14.57
CA ALA A 287 4.61 -16.92 -15.91
C ALA A 287 3.92 -18.16 -16.50
N GLN A 288 3.65 -19.18 -15.69
CA GLN A 288 2.93 -20.40 -16.09
C GLN A 288 1.40 -20.22 -16.19
N SER A 289 0.88 -19.11 -15.70
CA SER A 289 -0.54 -18.74 -15.76
C SER A 289 -0.87 -17.78 -16.92
N LEU A 290 0.11 -17.32 -17.69
CA LEU A 290 -0.13 -16.48 -18.86
C LEU A 290 -0.85 -17.26 -19.97
N LEU A 291 -1.79 -16.59 -20.63
CA LEU A 291 -2.34 -17.10 -21.87
C LEU A 291 -1.29 -17.01 -23.00
N PRO A 292 -1.22 -18.01 -23.90
CA PRO A 292 -0.23 -18.01 -24.97
C PRO A 292 -0.22 -16.73 -25.82
N GLY A 293 0.89 -16.00 -25.79
CA GLY A 293 1.10 -14.78 -26.57
C GLY A 293 0.28 -13.56 -26.12
N GLN A 294 -0.41 -13.63 -24.98
CA GLN A 294 -1.27 -12.55 -24.48
C GLN A 294 -0.73 -12.01 -23.15
N PRO A 295 -0.85 -10.69 -22.89
CA PRO A 295 -0.47 -10.08 -21.61
C PRO A 295 -1.54 -10.31 -20.51
N LEU A 296 -2.29 -11.41 -20.61
CA LEU A 296 -3.44 -11.74 -19.76
C LEU A 296 -3.20 -13.07 -19.06
N PHE A 297 -3.53 -13.14 -17.79
CA PHE A 297 -3.49 -14.38 -17.03
C PHE A 297 -4.79 -15.17 -17.18
N ASP A 298 -4.71 -16.46 -16.92
CA ASP A 298 -5.86 -17.33 -16.87
C ASP A 298 -6.85 -16.96 -15.77
N ALA A 299 -8.14 -17.12 -16.07
CA ALA A 299 -9.23 -16.75 -15.19
C ALA A 299 -9.72 -17.94 -14.35
N ARG A 300 -8.79 -18.69 -13.72
CA ARG A 300 -9.18 -19.74 -12.75
C ARG A 300 -9.67 -19.11 -11.44
N ASN A 301 -10.58 -19.80 -10.75
CA ASN A 301 -11.30 -19.33 -9.55
C ASN A 301 -12.13 -18.07 -9.83
N ASP A 302 -12.42 -17.28 -8.80
CA ASP A 302 -13.11 -15.99 -8.89
C ASP A 302 -12.18 -14.92 -9.48
N SER A 303 -11.94 -14.99 -10.79
CA SER A 303 -11.00 -14.15 -11.53
C SER A 303 -11.57 -13.68 -12.87
N SER A 304 -10.81 -12.85 -13.57
CA SER A 304 -11.09 -12.39 -14.93
C SER A 304 -9.81 -12.36 -15.75
N TYR A 305 -9.92 -12.39 -17.07
CA TYR A 305 -8.76 -12.23 -17.96
C TYR A 305 -8.23 -10.80 -17.86
N ALA A 306 -7.15 -10.63 -17.11
CA ALA A 306 -6.55 -9.33 -16.83
C ALA A 306 -5.02 -9.43 -16.79
N GLY A 307 -4.34 -8.31 -17.02
CA GLY A 307 -2.90 -8.14 -16.78
C GLY A 307 -2.61 -7.73 -15.34
N LEU A 308 -1.39 -7.24 -15.09
CA LEU A 308 -0.97 -6.70 -13.80
C LEU A 308 -1.24 -5.20 -13.74
N SER A 309 -2.23 -4.78 -12.96
CA SER A 309 -2.51 -3.35 -12.72
C SER A 309 -1.76 -2.78 -11.51
N ASP A 310 -1.30 -3.62 -10.59
CA ASP A 310 -0.47 -3.23 -9.46
C ASP A 310 1.01 -3.61 -9.71
N PRO A 311 1.98 -2.72 -9.45
CA PRO A 311 3.40 -2.94 -9.77
C PRO A 311 4.12 -3.90 -8.79
N VAL A 312 3.42 -4.88 -8.21
CA VAL A 312 3.98 -5.90 -7.31
C VAL A 312 5.19 -6.58 -7.96
N MET A 313 5.06 -7.02 -9.22
CA MET A 313 6.17 -7.71 -9.91
C MET A 313 7.38 -6.82 -10.13
N LEU A 314 7.16 -5.51 -10.33
CA LEU A 314 8.26 -4.56 -10.44
C LEU A 314 9.03 -4.46 -9.12
N ARG A 315 8.34 -4.48 -7.97
CA ARG A 315 9.02 -4.51 -6.67
C ARG A 315 9.72 -5.83 -6.40
N LEU A 316 9.08 -6.95 -6.73
CA LEU A 316 9.67 -8.28 -6.57
C LEU A 316 10.93 -8.44 -7.44
N ALA A 317 10.96 -7.84 -8.63
CA ALA A 317 12.15 -7.85 -9.49
C ALA A 317 13.39 -7.33 -8.76
N SER A 318 13.28 -6.20 -8.06
CA SER A 318 14.41 -5.63 -7.31
C SER A 318 14.65 -6.28 -5.94
N ALA A 319 13.60 -6.75 -5.26
CA ALA A 319 13.74 -7.42 -3.96
C ALA A 319 14.39 -8.80 -4.07
N LEU A 320 14.11 -9.52 -5.17
CA LEU A 320 14.53 -10.91 -5.39
C LEU A 320 15.54 -11.06 -6.53
N PRO A 321 16.24 -9.97 -6.90
CA PRO A 321 16.91 -9.80 -8.21
C PRO A 321 16.36 -10.65 -9.36
N SER A 322 15.04 -10.66 -9.56
CA SER A 322 14.36 -11.58 -10.48
C SER A 322 14.12 -10.95 -11.85
N GLY A 323 14.89 -11.40 -12.84
CA GLY A 323 14.68 -11.02 -14.24
C GLY A 323 13.31 -11.48 -14.76
N LEU A 324 12.79 -12.61 -14.26
CA LEU A 324 11.46 -13.11 -14.62
C LEU A 324 10.34 -12.18 -14.11
N ALA A 325 10.44 -11.72 -12.86
CA ALA A 325 9.48 -10.75 -12.32
C ALA A 325 9.52 -9.43 -13.10
N LYS A 326 10.72 -8.97 -13.49
CA LYS A 326 10.86 -7.79 -14.36
C LYS A 326 10.17 -8.01 -15.71
N TRP A 327 10.43 -9.15 -16.37
CA TRP A 327 9.82 -9.48 -17.65
C TRP A 327 8.30 -9.55 -17.56
N LEU A 328 7.75 -10.15 -16.49
CA LEU A 328 6.30 -10.19 -16.28
C LEU A 328 5.68 -8.80 -16.18
N TRP A 329 6.34 -7.87 -15.48
CA TRP A 329 5.88 -6.49 -15.44
C TRP A 329 6.00 -5.81 -16.82
N ASP A 330 7.10 -6.01 -17.53
CA ASP A 330 7.28 -5.39 -18.85
C ASP A 330 6.29 -5.92 -19.90
N PHE A 331 5.89 -7.19 -19.78
CA PHE A 331 5.00 -7.87 -20.71
C PHE A 331 3.51 -7.69 -20.37
N ALA A 332 3.14 -7.87 -19.10
CA ALA A 332 1.75 -7.89 -18.64
C ALA A 332 1.39 -6.72 -17.70
N GLY A 333 2.36 -5.89 -17.32
CA GLY A 333 2.17 -4.70 -16.49
C GLY A 333 1.44 -3.59 -17.21
N SER A 334 0.60 -2.88 -16.48
CA SER A 334 -0.20 -1.77 -16.99
C SER A 334 -0.48 -0.74 -15.90
N GLY A 335 -1.05 0.38 -16.31
CA GLY A 335 -1.54 1.42 -15.41
C GLY A 335 -0.52 2.50 -15.08
N ASP A 336 -1.04 3.59 -14.54
CA ASP A 336 -0.29 4.82 -14.25
C ASP A 336 -0.07 5.01 -12.74
N SER A 337 0.20 3.94 -12.00
CA SER A 337 0.42 4.02 -10.56
C SER A 337 1.73 4.78 -10.24
N PRO A 338 1.72 5.73 -9.30
CA PRO A 338 2.95 6.32 -8.74
C PRO A 338 3.98 5.27 -8.28
N MET A 339 3.50 4.12 -7.78
CA MET A 339 4.37 3.05 -7.31
C MET A 339 5.22 2.42 -8.42
N SER A 340 4.80 2.51 -9.69
CA SER A 340 5.62 2.04 -10.82
C SER A 340 6.87 2.91 -11.01
N ILE A 341 6.80 4.20 -10.68
CA ILE A 341 7.93 5.14 -10.69
C ILE A 341 8.80 4.93 -9.45
N VAL A 342 8.18 4.76 -8.27
CA VAL A 342 8.90 4.53 -7.01
C VAL A 342 9.75 3.26 -7.08
N TRP A 343 9.16 2.16 -7.56
CA TRP A 343 9.80 0.84 -7.62
C TRP A 343 10.55 0.55 -8.93
N ALA A 344 10.62 1.53 -9.84
CA ALA A 344 11.44 1.42 -11.05
C ALA A 344 12.87 1.00 -10.71
N ASN A 345 13.40 0.07 -11.50
CA ASN A 345 14.69 -0.56 -11.29
C ASN A 345 15.32 -1.04 -12.60
N ASP A 346 16.62 -1.31 -12.53
CA ASP A 346 17.45 -1.67 -13.69
C ASP A 346 17.68 -3.18 -13.82
N VAL A 347 16.86 -4.00 -13.15
CA VAL A 347 16.92 -5.46 -13.31
C VAL A 347 16.65 -5.79 -14.78
N ARG A 348 17.51 -6.62 -15.37
CA ARG A 348 17.35 -7.03 -16.78
C ARG A 348 16.17 -7.99 -16.90
N PRO A 349 15.17 -7.73 -17.76
CA PRO A 349 14.07 -8.68 -17.98
C PRO A 349 14.59 -9.98 -18.57
N MET A 350 14.08 -11.10 -18.07
CA MET A 350 14.39 -12.45 -18.52
C MET A 350 13.08 -13.19 -18.84
N PRO A 351 12.82 -13.56 -20.11
CA PRO A 351 11.60 -14.28 -20.46
C PRO A 351 11.59 -15.70 -19.84
N PRO A 352 10.41 -16.35 -19.74
CA PRO A 352 10.28 -17.66 -19.10
C PRO A 352 11.23 -18.74 -19.65
N ALA A 353 11.45 -18.77 -20.96
CA ALA A 353 12.34 -19.73 -21.61
C ALA A 353 13.81 -19.56 -21.15
N ASP A 354 14.30 -18.32 -21.09
CA ASP A 354 15.67 -18.02 -20.65
C ASP A 354 15.84 -18.24 -19.14
N ALA A 355 14.76 -18.09 -18.37
CA ALA A 355 14.71 -18.42 -16.95
C ALA A 355 14.62 -19.93 -16.67
N GLY A 356 14.63 -20.78 -17.71
CA GLY A 356 14.63 -22.24 -17.58
C GLY A 356 13.28 -22.82 -17.13
N LEU A 357 12.18 -22.07 -17.30
CA LEU A 357 10.86 -22.57 -16.95
C LEU A 357 10.42 -23.65 -17.95
N PRO A 358 9.77 -24.73 -17.46
CA PRO A 358 9.22 -25.75 -18.35
C PRO A 358 8.05 -25.18 -19.16
N LEU A 359 7.73 -25.81 -20.31
CA LEU A 359 6.57 -25.44 -21.12
C LEU A 359 5.23 -25.74 -20.43
N ALA A 360 5.22 -26.69 -19.51
CA ALA A 360 4.06 -27.04 -18.72
C ALA A 360 4.49 -27.33 -17.28
N ARG A 361 3.65 -26.95 -16.32
CA ARG A 361 3.86 -27.21 -14.90
C ARG A 361 2.57 -27.66 -14.25
N HIS A 362 2.67 -28.74 -13.47
CA HIS A 362 1.64 -29.12 -12.52
C HIS A 362 1.98 -28.47 -11.17
N PHE A 363 1.08 -27.62 -10.67
CA PHE A 363 1.13 -27.05 -9.33
C PHE A 363 0.39 -28.00 -8.39
N VAL A 364 1.09 -28.57 -7.41
CA VAL A 364 0.58 -29.67 -6.60
C VAL A 364 -0.53 -29.26 -5.62
N GLY A 365 -0.57 -27.97 -5.25
CA GLY A 365 -1.56 -27.44 -4.30
C GLY A 365 -1.14 -27.63 -2.85
#